data_AF-A0A957UEQ4-F1
#
_entry.id   AF-A0A957UEQ4-F1
#
_cell.length_a   1.000
_cell.length_b   1.000
_cell.length_c   1.000
_cell.angle_alpha   90.00
_cell.angle_beta   90.00
_cell.angle_gamma   90.00
#
_symmetry.space_group_name_H-M   'P 1'
#
loop_
_entity.id
_entity.type
_entity.pdbx_description
1 polymer ?
#
loop_
_entity_poly.entity_id
_entity_poly.type
_entity_poly.pdbx_seq_one_letter_code
_entity_poly.pdbx_strand_id
1 'polypeptide(L)'
;INGIAHGPKAAITTCQLHMREFKDGDVITVEPWRAKAFPILKDLIVDRTAFDRIVQAGGFISVNTGQAPDANVTPVPKTQADRSMDAAACIGCGACVAACPNGSAMLFTSAKLAHLNSLPQGQAERFDRAVLMVDQMDSEGFGGCTNLGECEAVCPKEISLDFIASMNRDLLRGNMMGKGKR
;
A
#
# COMPACT_ATOMS: atom_id res chain seq x y z
N ILE A 1 19.10 0.43 4.17
CA ILE A 1 20.28 0.88 4.95
C ILE A 1 20.69 -0.26 5.85
N ASN A 2 21.87 -0.83 5.67
CA ASN A 2 22.34 -2.01 6.41
C ASN A 2 21.31 -3.16 6.41
N GLY A 3 20.73 -3.46 5.24
CA GLY A 3 19.73 -4.51 5.08
C GLY A 3 18.29 -4.15 5.51
N ILE A 4 18.07 -3.06 6.25
CA ILE A 4 16.73 -2.65 6.71
C ILE A 4 16.18 -1.55 5.80
N ALA A 5 14.95 -1.72 5.32
CA ALA A 5 14.26 -0.70 4.53
C ALA A 5 14.07 0.57 5.39
N HIS A 6 14.41 1.71 4.83
CA HIS A 6 14.52 3.00 5.54
C HIS A 6 15.52 3.13 6.69
N GLY A 7 16.05 2.02 7.20
CA GLY A 7 17.09 1.98 8.23
C GLY A 7 16.58 1.46 9.58
N PRO A 8 17.45 1.44 10.60
CA PRO A 8 17.18 0.72 11.86
C PRO A 8 16.13 1.38 12.76
N LYS A 9 15.75 2.63 12.46
CA LYS A 9 14.79 3.38 13.27
C LYS A 9 13.39 3.20 12.70
N ALA A 10 12.47 2.75 13.55
CA ALA A 10 11.07 2.56 13.20
C ALA A 10 10.35 3.88 12.87
N ALA A 11 9.25 3.76 12.12
CA ALA A 11 8.31 4.85 11.82
C ALA A 11 8.93 6.10 11.15
N ILE A 12 10.05 5.95 10.43
CA ILE A 12 10.68 7.03 9.69
C ILE A 12 11.14 6.59 8.29
N THR A 13 11.25 7.55 7.38
CA THR A 13 11.89 7.33 6.08
C THR A 13 13.39 7.63 6.13
N THR A 14 14.14 7.15 5.14
CA THR A 14 15.60 7.38 5.04
C THR A 14 16.00 8.86 5.11
N CYS A 15 15.19 9.79 4.56
CA CYS A 15 15.48 11.22 4.63
C CYS A 15 15.36 11.81 6.06
N GLN A 16 14.76 11.08 6.99
CA GLN A 16 14.64 11.42 8.41
C GLN A 16 15.62 10.61 9.28
N LEU A 17 16.41 9.71 8.67
CA LEU A 17 17.43 8.96 9.37
C LEU A 17 18.67 9.83 9.53
N HIS A 18 19.01 10.16 10.78
CA HIS A 18 20.12 11.03 11.10
C HIS A 18 21.41 10.25 11.36
N MET A 19 22.56 10.85 11.03
CA MET A 19 23.87 10.23 11.25
C MET A 19 24.18 9.90 12.72
N ARG A 20 23.56 10.62 13.67
CA ARG A 20 23.68 10.36 15.11
C ARG A 20 23.14 9.00 15.58
N GLU A 21 22.39 8.31 14.72
CA GLU A 21 21.91 6.95 14.98
C GLU A 21 23.01 5.90 14.75
N PHE A 22 24.16 6.30 14.18
CA PHE A 22 25.32 5.45 13.91
C PHE A 22 26.51 5.89 14.78
N LYS A 23 27.43 4.95 15.03
CA LYS A 23 28.66 5.23 15.78
C LYS A 23 29.73 5.76 14.82
N ASP A 24 30.66 6.53 15.38
CA ASP A 24 31.83 6.96 14.62
C ASP A 24 32.64 5.74 14.16
N GLY A 25 33.05 5.74 12.90
CA GLY A 25 33.72 4.60 12.25
C GLY A 25 32.80 3.51 11.69
N ASP A 26 31.47 3.58 11.86
CA ASP A 26 30.55 2.61 11.26
C ASP A 26 30.55 2.70 9.73
N VAL A 27 30.53 1.53 9.06
CA VAL A 27 30.32 1.44 7.61
C VAL A 27 28.83 1.32 7.33
N ILE A 28 28.28 2.27 6.57
CA ILE A 28 26.86 2.30 6.20
C ILE A 28 26.69 1.82 4.75
N THR A 29 25.92 0.75 4.56
CA THR A 29 25.56 0.22 3.25
C THR A 29 24.19 0.75 2.81
N VAL A 30 24.15 1.39 1.65
CA VAL A 30 22.93 1.95 1.03
C VAL A 30 22.69 1.25 -0.29
N GLU A 31 21.48 0.72 -0.47
CA GLU A 31 21.11 -0.11 -1.62
C GLU A 31 19.71 0.27 -2.12
N PRO A 32 19.42 0.09 -3.43
CA PRO A 32 18.08 0.29 -3.97
C PRO A 32 17.10 -0.76 -3.43
N TRP A 33 15.81 -0.58 -3.74
CA TRP A 33 14.80 -1.59 -3.42
C TRP A 33 15.07 -2.91 -4.15
N ARG A 34 15.23 -3.99 -3.38
CA ARG A 34 15.44 -5.33 -3.91
C ARG A 34 14.09 -5.98 -4.23
N ALA A 35 13.49 -5.62 -5.35
CA ALA A 35 12.25 -6.22 -5.83
C ALA A 35 12.23 -6.30 -7.36
N LYS A 36 11.87 -7.45 -7.93
CA LYS A 36 11.83 -7.64 -9.39
C LYS A 36 10.86 -6.66 -10.07
N ALA A 37 9.73 -6.37 -9.43
CA ALA A 37 8.74 -5.41 -9.89
C ALA A 37 9.19 -3.94 -9.76
N PHE A 38 10.33 -3.67 -9.10
CA PHE A 38 10.97 -2.35 -9.04
C PHE A 38 12.35 -2.38 -9.71
N PRO A 39 12.40 -2.41 -11.04
CA PRO A 39 13.68 -2.47 -11.74
C PRO A 39 14.52 -1.23 -11.44
N ILE A 40 15.83 -1.45 -11.29
CA ILE A 40 16.80 -0.38 -11.08
C ILE A 40 16.98 0.38 -12.39
N LEU A 41 16.81 1.71 -12.34
CA LEU A 41 17.11 2.59 -13.46
C LEU A 41 18.58 2.99 -13.43
N LYS A 42 19.05 3.52 -12.30
CA LYS A 42 20.45 3.93 -12.08
C LYS A 42 20.72 4.14 -10.60
N ASP A 43 21.85 3.66 -10.10
CA ASP A 43 22.29 3.82 -8.71
C ASP A 43 21.20 3.36 -7.71
N LEU A 44 20.62 4.29 -6.94
CA LEU A 44 19.55 4.03 -5.97
C LEU A 44 18.14 4.30 -6.53
N ILE A 45 18.03 4.71 -7.79
CA ILE A 45 16.77 5.05 -8.45
C ILE A 45 16.15 3.78 -9.03
N VAL A 46 14.90 3.50 -8.64
CA VAL A 46 14.10 2.40 -9.15
C VAL A 46 12.81 2.90 -9.77
N ASP A 47 12.30 2.16 -10.75
CA ASP A 47 10.96 2.38 -11.31
C ASP A 47 9.89 1.81 -10.36
N ARG A 48 8.91 2.64 -9.97
CA ARG A 48 7.77 2.23 -9.13
C ARG A 48 6.42 2.37 -9.84
N THR A 49 6.40 2.55 -11.17
CA THR A 49 5.18 2.74 -11.95
C THR A 49 4.18 1.58 -11.85
N ALA A 50 4.64 0.39 -11.42
CA ALA A 50 3.78 -0.74 -11.06
C ALA A 50 2.74 -0.37 -9.99
N PHE A 51 3.12 0.45 -8.99
CA PHE A 51 2.18 0.96 -7.98
C PHE A 51 1.14 1.90 -8.58
N ASP A 52 1.54 2.74 -9.54
CA ASP A 52 0.62 3.66 -10.19
C ASP A 52 -0.42 2.89 -11.01
N ARG A 53 -0.01 1.82 -11.72
CA ARG A 53 -0.93 0.94 -12.46
C ARG A 53 -1.91 0.22 -11.54
N ILE A 54 -1.46 -0.27 -10.38
CA ILE A 54 -2.36 -0.84 -9.35
C ILE A 54 -3.41 0.20 -8.91
N VAL A 55 -2.99 1.43 -8.61
CA VAL A 55 -3.92 2.50 -8.21
C VAL A 55 -4.88 2.84 -9.35
N GLN A 56 -4.42 2.89 -10.61
CA GLN A 56 -5.27 3.18 -11.76
C GLN A 56 -6.34 2.09 -11.99
N ALA A 57 -6.09 0.84 -11.62
CA ALA A 57 -7.04 -0.27 -11.79
C ALA A 57 -8.32 -0.13 -10.94
N GLY A 58 -8.28 0.58 -9.80
CA GLY A 58 -9.43 0.67 -8.90
C GLY A 58 -9.43 1.80 -7.86
N GLY A 59 -8.32 2.51 -7.69
CA GLY A 59 -8.10 3.55 -6.68
C GLY A 59 -8.84 4.87 -6.94
N PHE A 60 -10.09 4.81 -7.42
CA PHE A 60 -10.95 5.96 -7.67
C PHE A 60 -12.33 5.77 -7.02
N ILE A 61 -13.11 6.85 -7.02
CA ILE A 61 -14.52 6.90 -6.66
C ILE A 61 -15.28 7.42 -7.87
N SER A 62 -16.32 6.69 -8.30
CA SER A 62 -17.17 7.17 -9.38
C SER A 62 -18.12 8.22 -8.82
N VAL A 63 -18.07 9.44 -9.35
CA VAL A 63 -18.96 10.53 -8.94
C VAL A 63 -19.50 11.25 -10.17
N ASN A 64 -20.79 11.61 -10.13
CA ASN A 64 -21.34 12.56 -11.09
C ASN A 64 -20.92 13.98 -10.66
N THR A 65 -19.86 14.50 -11.27
CA THR A 65 -19.24 15.78 -10.90
C THR A 65 -20.17 16.98 -10.98
N GLY A 66 -21.25 16.92 -11.78
CA GLY A 66 -22.25 17.98 -11.90
C GLY A 66 -23.32 18.00 -10.81
N GLN A 67 -23.36 16.98 -9.93
CA GLN A 67 -24.38 16.83 -8.88
C GLN A 67 -23.76 16.34 -7.56
N ALA A 68 -22.53 16.76 -7.26
CA ALA A 68 -21.90 16.41 -6.00
C ALA A 68 -22.76 16.96 -4.82
N PRO A 69 -23.23 16.10 -3.90
CA PRO A 69 -23.99 16.55 -2.74
C PRO A 69 -23.08 17.36 -1.80
N ASP A 70 -23.69 18.19 -0.95
CA ASP A 70 -22.96 18.89 0.10
C ASP A 70 -22.22 17.90 1.01
N ALA A 71 -20.98 18.23 1.40
CA ALA A 71 -20.10 17.33 2.14
C ALA A 71 -20.69 16.86 3.49
N ASN A 72 -21.60 17.63 4.07
CA ASN A 72 -22.24 17.31 5.35
C ASN A 72 -23.45 16.37 5.22
N VAL A 73 -23.88 16.05 3.99
CA VAL A 73 -25.07 15.22 3.74
C VAL A 73 -24.82 13.75 4.07
N THR A 74 -23.58 13.26 3.90
CA THR A 74 -23.22 11.87 4.19
C THR A 74 -22.38 11.80 5.46
N PRO A 75 -22.99 11.54 6.63
CA PRO A 75 -22.23 11.42 7.87
C PRO A 75 -21.28 10.23 7.81
N VAL A 76 -20.02 10.45 8.18
CA VAL A 76 -19.00 9.40 8.30
C VAL A 76 -18.71 9.17 9.79
N PRO A 77 -18.96 7.96 10.33
CA PRO A 77 -18.57 7.64 11.70
C PRO A 77 -17.07 7.89 11.92
N LYS A 78 -16.71 8.48 13.06
CA LYS A 78 -15.30 8.83 13.39
C LYS A 78 -14.37 7.63 13.26
N THR A 79 -14.78 6.46 13.71
CA THR A 79 -13.99 5.22 13.61
C THR A 79 -13.72 4.79 12.17
N GLN A 80 -14.66 5.02 11.25
CA GLN A 80 -14.45 4.76 9.81
C GLN A 80 -13.56 5.83 9.17
N ALA A 81 -13.72 7.09 9.56
CA ALA A 81 -12.86 8.17 9.10
C ALA A 81 -11.40 7.93 9.54
N ASP A 82 -11.18 7.57 10.80
CA ASP A 82 -9.83 7.27 11.33
C ASP A 82 -9.21 6.09 10.62
N ARG A 83 -9.93 4.96 10.54
CA ARG A 83 -9.46 3.77 9.81
C ARG A 83 -9.10 4.10 8.36
N SER A 84 -9.88 4.96 7.72
CA SER A 84 -9.61 5.43 6.36
C SER A 84 -8.33 6.26 6.29
N MET A 85 -8.13 7.18 7.24
CA MET A 85 -6.94 8.05 7.27
C MET A 85 -5.68 7.29 7.64
N ASP A 86 -5.76 6.31 8.55
CA ASP A 86 -4.66 5.40 8.88
C ASP A 86 -4.18 4.64 7.64
N ALA A 87 -5.11 4.11 6.84
CA ALA A 87 -4.78 3.48 5.56
C ALA A 87 -4.24 4.49 4.53
N ALA A 88 -4.82 5.70 4.48
CA ALA A 88 -4.42 6.77 3.56
C ALA A 88 -3.00 7.29 3.82
N ALA A 89 -2.48 7.11 5.04
CA ALA A 89 -1.12 7.49 5.42
C ALA A 89 -0.04 6.78 4.58
N CYS A 90 -0.38 5.69 3.87
CA CYS A 90 0.52 4.99 2.98
C CYS A 90 1.05 5.91 1.86
N ILE A 91 2.35 6.21 1.92
CA ILE A 91 3.08 7.08 0.98
C ILE A 91 3.62 6.34 -0.26
N GLY A 92 3.34 5.04 -0.41
CA GLY A 92 3.80 4.26 -1.56
C GLY A 92 5.33 4.11 -1.66
N CYS A 93 6.07 4.16 -0.55
CA CYS A 93 7.54 4.18 -0.59
C CYS A 93 8.19 2.89 -1.15
N GLY A 94 7.51 1.75 -1.07
CA GLY A 94 7.99 0.44 -1.53
C GLY A 94 8.75 -0.38 -0.49
N ALA A 95 8.95 0.13 0.73
CA ALA A 95 9.63 -0.59 1.81
C ALA A 95 9.01 -1.96 2.12
N CYS A 96 7.68 -2.04 2.12
CA CYS A 96 6.93 -3.28 2.35
C CYS A 96 7.23 -4.37 1.31
N VAL A 97 7.44 -3.98 0.05
CA VAL A 97 7.79 -4.91 -1.04
C VAL A 97 9.24 -5.35 -0.89
N ALA A 98 10.15 -4.40 -0.65
CA ALA A 98 11.58 -4.68 -0.57
C ALA A 98 11.97 -5.56 0.64
N ALA A 99 11.22 -5.46 1.75
CA ALA A 99 11.44 -6.29 2.93
C ALA A 99 10.72 -7.65 2.87
N CYS A 100 9.66 -7.78 2.07
CA CYS A 100 8.93 -9.03 1.96
C CYS A 100 9.78 -10.06 1.19
N PRO A 101 10.02 -11.28 1.74
CA PRO A 101 10.75 -12.32 1.02
C PRO A 101 10.10 -12.75 -0.30
N ASN A 102 8.77 -12.59 -0.42
CA ASN A 102 8.04 -12.87 -1.65
C ASN A 102 7.99 -11.66 -2.61
N GLY A 103 8.52 -10.49 -2.21
CA GLY A 103 8.34 -9.24 -2.96
C GLY A 103 6.87 -8.86 -3.11
N SER A 104 6.05 -9.05 -2.07
CA SER A 104 4.60 -8.83 -2.14
C SER A 104 4.23 -7.36 -1.98
N ALA A 105 3.30 -6.86 -2.81
CA ALA A 105 2.71 -5.52 -2.69
C ALA A 105 1.40 -5.49 -1.88
N MET A 106 1.01 -6.60 -1.24
CA MET A 106 -0.27 -6.74 -0.55
C MET A 106 -0.54 -5.66 0.52
N LEU A 107 0.49 -5.22 1.26
CA LEU A 107 0.31 -4.13 2.26
C LEU A 107 0.01 -2.79 1.58
N PHE A 108 0.67 -2.49 0.46
CA PHE A 108 0.40 -1.28 -0.32
C PHE A 108 -1.01 -1.33 -0.93
N THR A 109 -1.34 -2.41 -1.64
CA THR A 109 -2.63 -2.58 -2.31
C THR A 109 -3.77 -2.53 -1.30
N SER A 110 -3.63 -3.22 -0.17
CA SER A 110 -4.65 -3.23 0.88
C SER A 110 -4.85 -1.87 1.55
N ALA A 111 -3.78 -1.09 1.77
CA ALA A 111 -3.92 0.28 2.27
C ALA A 111 -4.70 1.16 1.27
N LYS A 112 -4.39 1.05 -0.03
CA LYS A 112 -5.10 1.79 -1.09
C LYS A 112 -6.57 1.40 -1.22
N LEU A 113 -6.88 0.12 -1.01
CA LEU A 113 -8.26 -0.35 -0.90
C LEU A 113 -8.94 0.18 0.34
N ALA A 114 -8.33 0.03 1.51
CA ALA A 114 -8.95 0.32 2.78
C ALA A 114 -9.29 1.81 2.97
N HIS A 115 -8.46 2.74 2.47
CA HIS A 115 -8.78 4.17 2.58
C HIS A 115 -9.95 4.61 1.69
N LEU A 116 -10.40 3.78 0.74
CA LEU A 116 -11.61 4.04 -0.05
C LEU A 116 -12.78 3.19 0.46
N ASN A 117 -12.53 1.91 0.71
CA ASN A 117 -13.52 0.93 1.18
C ASN A 117 -14.01 1.20 2.60
N SER A 118 -13.32 2.03 3.39
CA SER A 118 -13.79 2.44 4.72
C SER A 118 -14.78 3.60 4.65
N LEU A 119 -14.90 4.28 3.51
CA LEU A 119 -15.78 5.44 3.33
C LEU A 119 -17.08 5.04 2.62
N PRO A 120 -18.21 5.71 2.92
CA PRO A 120 -19.47 5.49 2.23
C PRO A 120 -19.35 5.64 0.70
N GLN A 121 -18.59 6.63 0.25
CA GLN A 121 -18.38 6.95 -1.16
C GLN A 121 -17.71 5.79 -1.91
N GLY A 122 -16.84 5.02 -1.23
CA GLY A 122 -16.11 3.91 -1.85
C GLY A 122 -16.85 2.58 -1.84
N GLN A 123 -18.06 2.50 -1.27
CA GLN A 123 -18.79 1.23 -1.22
C GLN A 123 -19.23 0.75 -2.61
N ALA A 124 -19.49 1.65 -3.56
CA ALA A 124 -19.99 1.32 -4.90
C ALA A 124 -19.00 0.41 -5.66
N GLU A 125 -17.70 0.72 -5.61
CA GLU A 125 -16.68 -0.08 -6.28
C GLU A 125 -16.00 -1.06 -5.34
N ARG A 126 -16.33 -1.13 -4.04
CA ARG A 126 -15.56 -1.88 -3.03
C ARG A 126 -15.06 -3.27 -3.47
N PHE A 127 -15.93 -4.09 -4.02
CA PHE A 127 -15.59 -5.45 -4.45
C PHE A 127 -14.93 -5.49 -5.83
N ASP A 128 -15.40 -4.68 -6.77
CA ASP A 128 -14.76 -4.56 -8.10
C ASP A 128 -13.31 -4.05 -7.95
N ARG A 129 -13.11 -3.06 -7.08
CA ARG A 129 -11.83 -2.48 -6.70
C ARG A 129 -10.88 -3.54 -6.14
N ALA A 130 -11.36 -4.36 -5.20
CA ALA A 130 -10.54 -5.41 -4.60
C ALA A 130 -10.04 -6.42 -5.65
N VAL A 131 -10.92 -6.87 -6.54
CA VAL A 131 -10.55 -7.81 -7.62
C VAL A 131 -9.59 -7.16 -8.60
N LEU A 132 -9.97 -6.01 -9.19
CA LEU A 132 -9.17 -5.35 -10.23
C LEU A 132 -7.78 -4.93 -9.76
N MET A 133 -7.66 -4.42 -8.53
CA MET A 133 -6.36 -3.98 -8.00
C MET A 133 -5.45 -5.16 -7.63
N VAL A 134 -6.01 -6.29 -7.17
CA VAL A 134 -5.23 -7.50 -6.90
C VAL A 134 -4.81 -8.18 -8.20
N ASP A 135 -5.71 -8.29 -9.18
CA ASP A 135 -5.38 -8.85 -10.51
C ASP A 135 -4.28 -8.02 -11.21
N GLN A 136 -4.36 -6.68 -11.11
CA GLN A 136 -3.30 -5.81 -11.62
C GLN A 136 -2.00 -6.03 -10.87
N MET A 137 -2.03 -6.14 -9.53
CA MET A 137 -0.84 -6.41 -8.73
C MET A 137 -0.17 -7.73 -9.12
N ASP A 138 -0.94 -8.79 -9.35
CA ASP A 138 -0.42 -10.07 -9.81
C ASP A 138 0.18 -9.95 -11.22
N SER A 139 -0.44 -9.15 -12.09
CA SER A 139 0.05 -8.86 -13.45
C SER A 139 1.38 -8.09 -13.47
N GLU A 140 1.65 -7.27 -12.44
CA GLU A 140 2.96 -6.61 -12.25
C GLU A 140 4.06 -7.57 -11.77
N GLY A 141 3.71 -8.82 -11.42
CA GLY A 141 4.65 -9.84 -10.98
C GLY A 141 5.07 -9.71 -9.51
N PHE A 142 4.25 -9.06 -8.67
CA PHE A 142 4.44 -9.11 -7.21
C PHE A 142 4.07 -10.50 -6.67
N GLY A 143 4.72 -10.92 -5.59
CA GLY A 143 4.40 -12.20 -4.94
C GLY A 143 3.18 -12.15 -4.02
N GLY A 144 2.66 -13.33 -3.68
CA GLY A 144 1.56 -13.49 -2.72
C GLY A 144 1.99 -13.28 -1.26
N CYS A 145 1.02 -12.95 -0.40
CA CYS A 145 1.25 -12.82 1.05
C CYS A 145 1.25 -14.21 1.72
N THR A 146 2.29 -14.50 2.50
CA THR A 146 2.39 -15.69 3.36
C THR A 146 2.38 -15.34 4.85
N ASN A 147 1.95 -14.12 5.19
CA ASN A 147 1.76 -13.62 6.56
C ASN A 147 3.02 -13.61 7.44
N LEU A 148 4.17 -13.25 6.84
CA LEU A 148 5.46 -13.14 7.55
C LEU A 148 5.56 -11.91 8.45
N GLY A 149 4.88 -10.81 8.10
CA GLY A 149 4.82 -9.59 8.91
C GLY A 149 5.94 -8.56 8.70
N GLU A 150 6.98 -8.90 7.93
CA GLU A 150 8.10 -7.98 7.63
C GLU A 150 7.64 -6.63 7.03
N CYS A 151 6.57 -6.64 6.23
CA CYS A 151 6.06 -5.43 5.60
C CYS A 151 5.50 -4.40 6.59
N GLU A 152 4.89 -4.85 7.69
CA GLU A 152 4.39 -3.95 8.76
C GLU A 152 5.56 -3.47 9.61
N ALA A 153 6.49 -4.36 9.96
CA ALA A 153 7.67 -4.06 10.78
C ALA A 153 8.55 -2.92 10.20
N VAL A 154 8.69 -2.85 8.88
CA VAL A 154 9.50 -1.81 8.21
C VAL A 154 8.69 -0.60 7.75
N CYS A 155 7.37 -0.58 7.96
CA CYS A 155 6.54 0.47 7.40
C CYS A 155 6.80 1.81 8.10
N PRO A 156 7.26 2.87 7.39
CA PRO A 156 7.53 4.16 8.01
C PRO A 156 6.25 4.92 8.39
N LYS A 157 5.09 4.36 8.05
CA LYS A 157 3.75 4.90 8.32
C LYS A 157 2.90 3.94 9.14
N GLU A 158 3.53 2.88 9.66
CA GLU A 158 2.89 1.96 10.62
C GLU A 158 1.57 1.38 10.10
N ILE A 159 1.53 1.11 8.79
CA ILE A 159 0.35 0.51 8.13
C ILE A 159 0.23 -0.94 8.61
N SER A 160 -0.92 -1.25 9.19
CA SER A 160 -1.15 -2.57 9.78
C SER A 160 -1.55 -3.66 8.78
N LEU A 161 -1.14 -4.90 9.07
CA LEU A 161 -1.56 -6.11 8.34
C LEU A 161 -3.08 -6.33 8.37
N ASP A 162 -3.80 -5.73 9.31
CA ASP A 162 -5.27 -5.78 9.39
C ASP A 162 -5.95 -5.29 8.11
N PHE A 163 -5.29 -4.41 7.36
CA PHE A 163 -5.76 -3.98 6.04
C PHE A 163 -5.66 -5.10 5.01
N ILE A 164 -4.60 -5.91 5.04
CA ILE A 164 -4.48 -7.11 4.18
C ILE A 164 -5.62 -8.09 4.50
N ALA A 165 -5.90 -8.33 5.78
CA ALA A 165 -7.02 -9.19 6.17
C ALA A 165 -8.37 -8.64 5.68
N SER A 166 -8.56 -7.32 5.70
CA SER A 166 -9.77 -6.66 5.19
C SER A 166 -9.90 -6.79 3.67
N MET A 167 -8.81 -6.53 2.94
CA MET A 167 -8.75 -6.72 1.49
C MET A 167 -9.05 -8.16 1.10
N ASN A 168 -8.46 -9.15 1.76
CA ASN A 168 -8.68 -10.56 1.42
C ASN A 168 -10.15 -10.97 1.59
N ARG A 169 -10.86 -10.42 2.60
CA ARG A 169 -12.30 -10.63 2.74
C ARG A 169 -13.09 -10.00 1.60
N ASP A 170 -12.73 -8.79 1.19
CA ASP A 170 -13.37 -8.10 0.07
C ASP A 170 -13.09 -8.82 -1.27
N LEU A 171 -11.87 -9.30 -1.48
CA LEU A 171 -11.46 -10.08 -2.65
C LEU A 171 -12.25 -11.39 -2.74
N LEU A 172 -12.33 -12.15 -1.65
CA LEU A 172 -13.11 -13.40 -1.60
C LEU A 172 -14.59 -13.14 -1.93
N ARG A 173 -15.20 -12.10 -1.34
CA ARG A 173 -16.58 -11.71 -1.65
C ARG A 173 -16.74 -11.27 -3.10
N GLY A 174 -15.82 -10.45 -3.62
CA GLY A 174 -15.83 -9.99 -5.00
C GLY A 174 -15.80 -11.15 -6.00
N ASN A 175 -14.90 -12.10 -5.79
CA ASN A 175 -14.81 -13.30 -6.62
C ASN A 175 -16.10 -14.15 -6.58
N MET A 176 -16.68 -14.36 -5.39
CA MET A 176 -17.97 -15.08 -5.27
C MET A 176 -19.13 -14.35 -5.95
N MET A 177 -19.09 -13.01 -5.99
CA MET A 177 -20.10 -12.17 -6.64
C MET A 177 -19.86 -12.00 -8.16
N GLY A 178 -18.78 -12.57 -8.72
CA GLY A 178 -18.41 -12.38 -10.12
C GLY A 178 -18.01 -10.94 -10.48
N LYS A 179 -17.48 -10.19 -9.51
CA LYS A 179 -16.99 -8.81 -9.66
C LYS A 179 -15.66 -8.77 -10.44
N GLY A 180 -15.23 -7.58 -10.85
CA GLY A 180 -13.96 -7.38 -11.56
C GLY A 180 -14.02 -7.56 -13.08
N LYS A 181 -15.21 -7.68 -13.67
CA LYS A 181 -15.41 -7.69 -15.12
C LYS A 181 -15.81 -6.28 -15.58
N ARG A 182 -14.89 -5.53 -16.16
CA ARG A 182 -15.15 -4.27 -16.85
C ARG A 182 -14.82 -4.41 -18.32
#